data_AF-S9QJX5-F1
#
_entry.id   AF-S9QJX5-F1
#
_cell.length_a   1.000
_cell.length_b   1.000
_cell.length_c   1.000
_cell.angle_alpha   90.00
_cell.angle_beta   90.00
_cell.angle_gamma   90.00
#
_symmetry.space_group_name_H-M   'P 1'
#
loop_
_entity.id
_entity.type
_entity.pdbx_description
1 polymer ?
#
loop_
_entity_poly.entity_id
_entity_poly.type
_entity_poly.pdbx_seq_one_letter_code
_entity_poly.pdbx_strand_id
1 'polypeptide(L)'
;MSTDRVDKAWQRKGLKDYSTEAIIGTLGHYGVQVQEADFRQLAEKKYPSGIAQEWLASWKGTGQFAPFPFAAAGELWRRWLADRLAPYELSESLAQLMGALGALLQGGNQGAVAPAFERMNAVRQRVPVNDKGEPEPGFMQEALRVFDERAARAFDDLAEMLAKAGHNEAADSFADLEEFLLPDRRGVSKPIIRASRGERDAALEDLQKVAGDGSRTPLSRVLAVDALLHLGANDKVAAVGRPLLEEAERIQDWHMALDITARLEHAYKQLGEKTALAALAQDRARIEKAHDEAHPNHKRQHQHQH
;
A
#
# COMPACT_ATOMS: atom_id res chain seq x y z
N MET A 1 -29.14 12.17 32.25
CA MET A 1 -28.49 11.94 30.95
C MET A 1 -29.17 10.73 30.31
N SER A 2 -29.58 10.82 29.05
CA SER A 2 -30.37 9.79 28.37
C SER A 2 -29.68 8.43 28.42
N THR A 3 -30.44 7.39 28.76
CA THR A 3 -30.07 5.97 28.88
C THR A 3 -30.04 5.24 27.54
N ASP A 4 -29.94 5.97 26.43
CA ASP A 4 -29.89 5.34 25.11
C ASP A 4 -28.56 4.62 24.94
N ARG A 5 -28.62 3.36 24.55
CA ARG A 5 -27.46 2.51 24.30
C ARG A 5 -27.64 1.83 22.96
N VAL A 6 -26.52 1.52 22.34
CA VAL A 6 -26.52 0.74 21.11
C VAL A 6 -26.88 -0.70 21.46
N ASP A 7 -27.91 -1.23 20.78
CA ASP A 7 -28.32 -2.62 20.92
C ASP A 7 -27.47 -3.55 20.03
N LYS A 8 -27.57 -4.86 20.25
CA LYS A 8 -26.76 -5.89 19.56
C LYS A 8 -26.93 -5.94 18.03
N ALA A 9 -28.00 -5.37 17.48
CA ALA A 9 -28.22 -5.32 16.03
C ALA A 9 -27.24 -4.40 15.31
N TRP A 10 -26.49 -3.56 16.03
CA TRP A 10 -25.49 -2.66 15.48
C TRP A 10 -24.46 -3.35 14.58
N GLN A 11 -24.08 -4.59 14.90
CA GLN A 11 -23.08 -5.32 14.12
C GLN A 11 -23.58 -5.60 12.69
N ARG A 12 -24.90 -5.68 12.49
CA ARG A 12 -25.51 -5.88 11.17
C ARG A 12 -25.93 -4.55 10.53
N LYS A 13 -26.43 -3.61 11.31
CA LYS A 13 -27.00 -2.35 10.81
C LYS A 13 -25.98 -1.21 10.71
N GLY A 14 -24.81 -1.36 11.32
CA GLY A 14 -23.87 -0.27 11.55
C GLY A 14 -24.34 0.68 12.66
N LEU A 15 -23.61 1.79 12.82
CA LEU A 15 -23.88 2.80 13.85
C LEU A 15 -24.59 4.06 13.34
N LYS A 16 -24.83 4.15 12.03
CA LYS A 16 -25.39 5.34 11.36
C LYS A 16 -26.71 5.81 11.98
N ASP A 17 -27.60 4.87 12.31
CA ASP A 17 -28.96 5.17 12.78
C ASP A 17 -29.05 5.36 14.31
N TYR A 18 -27.95 5.16 15.04
CA TYR A 18 -27.90 5.40 16.48
C TYR A 18 -27.53 6.86 16.77
N SER A 19 -28.05 7.46 17.86
CA SER A 19 -27.63 8.80 18.27
C SER A 19 -26.17 8.83 18.72
N THR A 20 -25.55 10.01 18.72
CA THR A 20 -24.15 10.17 19.14
C THR A 20 -24.02 9.85 20.63
N GLU A 21 -25.02 10.24 21.40
CA GLU A 21 -25.17 9.97 22.83
C GLU A 21 -25.28 8.47 23.10
N ALA A 22 -25.96 7.70 22.24
CA ALA A 22 -26.06 6.25 22.42
C ALA A 22 -24.70 5.55 22.20
N ILE A 23 -23.91 6.03 21.24
CA ILE A 23 -22.57 5.52 20.96
C ILE A 23 -21.63 5.83 22.13
N ILE A 24 -21.59 7.09 22.58
CA ILE A 24 -20.79 7.52 23.73
C ILE A 24 -21.24 6.80 25.01
N GLY A 25 -22.54 6.67 25.25
CA GLY A 25 -23.10 5.95 26.39
C GLY A 25 -22.71 4.47 26.40
N THR A 26 -22.62 3.85 25.21
CA THR A 26 -22.13 2.47 25.07
C THR A 26 -20.63 2.39 25.34
N LEU A 27 -19.83 3.34 24.84
CA LEU A 27 -18.40 3.45 25.15
C LEU A 27 -18.18 3.57 26.68
N GLY A 28 -18.89 4.50 27.31
CA GLY A 28 -18.78 4.77 28.75
C GLY A 28 -19.19 3.58 29.61
N HIS A 29 -20.28 2.88 29.25
CA HIS A 29 -20.71 1.68 29.97
C HIS A 29 -19.63 0.59 30.02
N TYR A 30 -18.85 0.45 28.95
CA TYR A 30 -17.78 -0.55 28.84
C TYR A 30 -16.40 0.01 29.18
N GLY A 31 -16.31 1.18 29.82
CA GLY A 31 -15.08 1.68 30.43
C GLY A 31 -14.31 2.74 29.64
N VAL A 32 -14.82 3.18 28.49
CA VAL A 32 -14.17 4.20 27.65
C VAL A 32 -14.94 5.51 27.76
N GLN A 33 -14.36 6.51 28.41
CA GLN A 33 -14.94 7.86 28.46
C GLN A 33 -14.50 8.63 27.22
N VAL A 34 -15.46 9.18 26.48
CA VAL A 34 -15.19 9.98 25.28
C VAL A 34 -15.94 11.29 25.37
N GLN A 35 -15.20 12.38 25.19
CA GLN A 35 -15.74 13.72 24.95
C GLN A 35 -15.31 14.18 23.57
N GLU A 36 -16.14 15.00 22.93
CA GLU A 36 -15.86 15.49 21.58
C GLU A 36 -14.53 16.28 21.51
N ALA A 37 -14.24 17.12 22.51
CA ALA A 37 -13.00 17.90 22.55
C ALA A 37 -11.75 16.99 22.60
N ASP A 38 -11.77 15.97 23.46
CA ASP A 38 -10.67 15.01 23.59
C ASP A 38 -10.52 14.17 22.32
N PHE A 39 -11.64 13.77 21.70
CA PHE A 39 -11.63 13.05 20.42
C PHE A 39 -10.99 13.88 19.31
N ARG A 40 -11.37 15.17 19.19
CA ARG A 40 -10.81 16.09 18.21
C ARG A 40 -9.30 16.26 18.40
N GLN A 41 -8.84 16.36 19.64
CA GLN A 41 -7.41 16.44 19.95
C GLN A 41 -6.65 15.15 19.58
N LEU A 42 -7.21 13.98 19.89
CA LEU A 42 -6.63 12.70 19.46
C LEU A 42 -6.55 12.59 17.94
N ALA A 43 -7.58 13.08 17.25
CA ALA A 43 -7.68 13.06 15.78
C ALA A 43 -6.68 13.98 15.06
N GLU A 44 -5.94 14.83 15.78
CA GLU A 44 -4.79 15.57 15.21
C GLU A 44 -3.59 14.64 14.96
N LYS A 45 -3.51 13.52 15.67
CA LYS A 45 -2.35 12.61 15.64
C LYS A 45 -2.69 11.20 15.20
N LYS A 46 -3.97 10.82 15.26
CA LYS A 46 -4.43 9.45 15.05
C LYS A 46 -5.65 9.42 14.16
N TYR A 47 -5.72 8.36 13.35
CA TYR A 47 -6.91 8.00 12.58
C TYR A 47 -7.81 7.06 13.39
N PRO A 48 -9.05 6.80 12.96
CA PRO A 48 -10.05 6.09 13.76
C PRO A 48 -9.59 4.75 14.36
N SER A 49 -8.85 3.92 13.62
CA SER A 49 -8.33 2.65 14.15
C SER A 49 -7.27 2.88 15.23
N GLY A 50 -6.41 3.89 15.07
CA GLY A 50 -5.43 4.27 16.09
C GLY A 50 -6.08 4.80 17.38
N ILE A 51 -7.19 5.55 17.26
CA ILE A 51 -8.00 6.01 18.39
C ILE A 51 -8.66 4.80 19.09
N ALA A 52 -9.28 3.91 18.31
CA ALA A 52 -9.90 2.70 18.84
C ALA A 52 -8.90 1.78 19.57
N GLN A 53 -7.66 1.67 19.07
CA GLN A 53 -6.60 0.91 19.74
C GLN A 53 -6.25 1.46 21.13
N GLU A 54 -6.28 2.78 21.34
CA GLU A 54 -6.09 3.34 22.68
C GLU A 54 -7.25 2.95 23.60
N TRP A 55 -8.48 2.97 23.09
CA TRP A 55 -9.66 2.60 23.85
C TRP A 55 -9.66 1.13 24.28
N LEU A 56 -9.03 0.24 23.51
CA LEU A 56 -8.95 -1.18 23.85
C LEU A 56 -8.30 -1.46 25.22
N ALA A 57 -7.40 -0.60 25.69
CA ALA A 57 -6.73 -0.78 26.98
C ALA A 57 -7.71 -0.72 28.17
N SER A 58 -8.79 0.04 28.07
CA SER A 58 -9.82 0.19 29.10
C SER A 58 -11.16 -0.47 28.74
N TRP A 59 -11.29 -0.98 27.52
CA TRP A 59 -12.49 -1.60 26.98
C TRP A 59 -12.82 -2.93 27.65
N LYS A 60 -14.06 -3.05 28.17
CA LYS A 60 -14.57 -4.26 28.82
C LYS A 60 -15.66 -4.98 28.03
N GLY A 61 -15.99 -4.50 26.83
CA GLY A 61 -17.01 -5.11 25.98
C GLY A 61 -16.51 -6.41 25.34
N THR A 62 -17.33 -7.46 25.37
CA THR A 62 -16.99 -8.79 24.84
C THR A 62 -18.03 -9.24 23.81
N GLY A 63 -17.78 -10.39 23.17
CA GLY A 63 -18.68 -10.98 22.17
C GLY A 63 -18.97 -10.02 21.03
N GLN A 64 -20.24 -9.75 20.76
CA GLN A 64 -20.68 -8.85 19.69
C GLN A 64 -20.22 -7.39 19.88
N PHE A 65 -19.91 -6.98 21.11
CA PHE A 65 -19.38 -5.64 21.38
C PHE A 65 -17.85 -5.57 21.37
N ALA A 66 -17.13 -6.70 21.28
CA ALA A 66 -15.67 -6.68 21.18
C ALA A 66 -15.13 -5.74 20.06
N PRO A 67 -15.70 -5.70 18.84
CA PRO A 67 -15.24 -4.79 17.79
C PRO A 67 -15.84 -3.38 17.86
N PHE A 68 -16.69 -3.08 18.86
CA PHE A 68 -17.41 -1.80 18.94
C PHE A 68 -16.51 -0.56 18.95
N PRO A 69 -15.35 -0.53 19.64
CA PRO A 69 -14.47 0.64 19.64
C PRO A 69 -14.07 1.12 18.23
N PHE A 70 -13.80 0.19 17.31
CA PHE A 70 -13.42 0.52 15.93
C PHE A 70 -14.57 1.14 15.15
N ALA A 71 -15.77 0.53 15.24
CA ALA A 71 -16.96 1.08 14.60
C ALA A 71 -17.34 2.44 15.18
N ALA A 72 -17.27 2.59 16.50
CA ALA A 72 -17.58 3.84 17.18
C ALA A 72 -16.60 4.95 16.81
N ALA A 73 -15.29 4.67 16.74
CA ALA A 73 -14.30 5.66 16.33
C ALA A 73 -14.55 6.16 14.90
N GLY A 74 -14.86 5.26 13.95
CA GLY A 74 -15.17 5.65 12.57
C GLY A 74 -16.48 6.45 12.46
N GLU A 75 -17.51 6.06 13.20
CA GLU A 75 -18.79 6.75 13.23
C GLU A 75 -18.67 8.15 13.84
N LEU A 76 -17.96 8.28 14.97
CA LEU A 76 -17.69 9.56 15.65
C LEU A 76 -16.79 10.46 14.80
N TRP A 77 -15.78 9.91 14.12
CA TRP A 77 -14.98 10.66 13.14
C TRP A 77 -15.87 11.31 12.09
N ARG A 78 -16.76 10.53 11.46
CA ARG A 78 -17.65 11.06 10.42
C ARG A 78 -18.63 12.12 10.94
N ARG A 79 -19.04 12.06 12.21
CA ARG A 79 -19.96 13.04 12.80
C ARG A 79 -19.26 14.32 13.24
N TRP A 80 -18.11 14.19 13.89
CA TRP A 80 -17.40 15.32 14.49
C TRP A 80 -16.38 15.96 13.52
N LEU A 81 -15.82 15.18 12.60
CA LEU A 81 -14.78 15.61 11.67
C LEU A 81 -15.25 15.43 10.22
N ALA A 82 -16.50 15.84 9.93
CA ALA A 82 -17.13 15.65 8.62
C ALA A 82 -16.36 16.33 7.46
N ASP A 83 -15.54 17.32 7.78
CA ASP A 83 -14.63 18.00 6.85
C ASP A 83 -13.37 17.18 6.53
N ARG A 84 -13.00 16.22 7.38
CA ARG A 84 -11.81 15.37 7.21
C ARG A 84 -12.18 14.03 6.59
N LEU A 85 -11.39 13.60 5.61
CA LEU A 85 -11.53 12.27 5.00
C LEU A 85 -11.19 11.19 6.03
N ALA A 86 -12.09 10.21 6.19
CA ALA A 86 -11.78 9.00 6.95
C ALA A 86 -11.07 7.97 6.07
N PRO A 87 -10.11 7.18 6.61
CA PRO A 87 -9.40 6.16 5.84
C PRO A 87 -10.32 5.15 5.13
N TYR A 88 -11.42 4.75 5.77
CA TYR A 88 -12.36 3.79 5.19
C TYR A 88 -13.10 4.34 3.96
N GLU A 89 -13.30 5.66 3.85
CA GLU A 89 -13.90 6.27 2.65
C GLU A 89 -12.98 6.08 1.43
N LEU A 90 -11.66 6.18 1.63
CA LEU A 90 -10.67 5.86 0.61
C LEU A 90 -10.71 4.37 0.26
N SER A 91 -10.70 3.49 1.26
CA SER A 91 -10.73 2.04 1.03
C SER A 91 -11.97 1.61 0.24
N GLU A 92 -13.15 2.10 0.62
CA GLU A 92 -14.42 1.79 -0.05
C GLU A 92 -14.42 2.27 -1.50
N SER A 93 -13.98 3.52 -1.74
CA SER A 93 -13.91 4.07 -3.09
C SER A 93 -12.92 3.31 -3.97
N LEU A 94 -11.75 2.93 -3.42
CA LEU A 94 -10.75 2.14 -4.13
C LEU A 94 -11.26 0.74 -4.46
N ALA A 95 -11.90 0.06 -3.50
CA ALA A 95 -12.48 -1.27 -3.71
C ALA A 95 -13.59 -1.24 -4.79
N GLN A 96 -14.43 -0.21 -4.80
CA GLN A 96 -15.44 -0.01 -5.85
C GLN A 96 -14.82 0.21 -7.22
N LEU A 97 -13.76 1.02 -7.31
CA LEU A 97 -13.04 1.25 -8.56
C LEU A 97 -12.40 -0.05 -9.08
N MET A 98 -11.66 -0.76 -8.22
CA MET A 98 -11.07 -2.05 -8.58
C MET A 98 -12.13 -3.06 -9.02
N GLY A 99 -13.29 -3.10 -8.36
CA GLY A 99 -14.42 -3.94 -8.75
C GLY A 99 -14.98 -3.58 -10.13
N ALA A 100 -15.15 -2.29 -10.44
CA ALA A 100 -15.62 -1.84 -11.74
C ALA A 100 -14.62 -2.16 -12.87
N LEU A 101 -13.32 -1.97 -12.62
CA LEU A 101 -12.24 -2.30 -13.56
C LEU A 101 -12.08 -3.82 -13.75
N GLY A 102 -12.23 -4.60 -12.68
CA GLY A 102 -12.26 -6.06 -12.77
C GLY A 102 -13.44 -6.57 -13.60
N ALA A 103 -14.62 -5.95 -13.45
CA ALA A 103 -15.77 -6.27 -14.29
C ALA A 103 -15.55 -5.87 -15.76
N LEU A 104 -14.90 -4.73 -16.01
CA LEU A 104 -14.51 -4.30 -17.35
C LEU A 104 -13.63 -5.36 -18.04
N LEU A 105 -12.60 -5.86 -17.35
CA LEU A 105 -11.72 -6.91 -17.86
C LEU A 105 -12.44 -8.22 -18.20
N GLN A 106 -13.59 -8.47 -17.58
CA GLN A 106 -14.43 -9.64 -17.85
C GLN A 106 -15.47 -9.39 -18.96
N GLY A 107 -15.37 -8.28 -19.70
CA GLY A 107 -16.34 -7.89 -20.73
C GLY A 107 -17.64 -7.29 -20.18
N GLY A 108 -17.63 -6.84 -18.92
CA GLY A 108 -18.75 -6.23 -18.24
C GLY A 108 -19.05 -4.79 -18.72
N ASN A 109 -20.01 -4.15 -18.05
CA ASN A 109 -20.52 -2.83 -18.43
C ASN A 109 -19.48 -1.71 -18.22
N GLN A 110 -18.99 -1.14 -19.32
CA GLN A 110 -18.09 0.03 -19.33
C GLN A 110 -18.69 1.26 -18.63
N GLY A 111 -20.01 1.41 -18.62
CA GLY A 111 -20.69 2.57 -18.04
C GLY A 111 -20.48 2.75 -16.53
N ALA A 112 -20.01 1.72 -15.82
CA ALA A 112 -19.72 1.80 -14.39
C ALA A 112 -18.32 2.38 -14.07
N VAL A 113 -17.42 2.44 -15.05
CA VAL A 113 -16.00 2.78 -14.84
C VAL A 113 -15.79 4.27 -14.62
N ALA A 114 -16.32 5.12 -15.50
CA ALA A 114 -16.18 6.57 -15.37
C ALA A 114 -16.75 7.11 -14.04
N PRO A 115 -17.97 6.73 -13.60
CA PRO A 115 -18.47 7.13 -12.29
C PRO A 115 -17.62 6.63 -11.12
N ALA A 116 -16.97 5.46 -11.25
CA ALA A 116 -16.08 4.95 -10.21
C ALA A 116 -14.79 5.78 -10.11
N PHE A 117 -14.21 6.17 -11.24
CA PHE A 117 -13.07 7.09 -11.26
C PHE A 117 -13.44 8.48 -10.73
N GLU A 118 -14.61 9.02 -11.07
CA GLU A 118 -15.09 10.31 -10.54
C GLU A 118 -15.18 10.29 -9.02
N ARG A 119 -15.78 9.24 -8.43
CA ARG A 119 -15.83 9.06 -6.98
C ARG A 119 -14.43 8.97 -6.37
N MET A 120 -13.56 8.16 -6.96
CA MET A 120 -12.19 8.00 -6.48
C MET A 120 -11.38 9.30 -6.56
N ASN A 121 -11.53 10.08 -7.63
CA ASN A 121 -10.87 11.37 -7.78
C ASN A 121 -11.37 12.40 -6.76
N ALA A 122 -12.68 12.42 -6.47
CA ALA A 122 -13.23 13.27 -5.41
C ALA A 122 -12.66 12.91 -4.02
N VAL A 123 -12.50 11.61 -3.75
CA VAL A 123 -11.86 11.15 -2.50
C VAL A 123 -10.37 11.48 -2.48
N ARG A 124 -9.65 11.25 -3.58
CA ARG A 124 -8.22 11.56 -3.76
C ARG A 124 -7.89 13.01 -3.40
N GLN A 125 -8.75 13.95 -3.79
CA GLN A 125 -8.55 15.38 -3.50
C GLN A 125 -8.61 15.73 -2.00
N ARG A 126 -9.21 14.87 -1.18
CA ARG A 126 -9.34 15.05 0.27
C ARG A 126 -8.31 14.25 1.07
N VAL A 127 -7.45 13.47 0.40
CA VAL A 127 -6.41 12.67 1.06
C VAL A 127 -5.43 13.62 1.77
N PRO A 128 -5.17 13.43 3.08
CA PRO A 128 -4.19 14.23 3.79
C PRO A 128 -2.80 13.96 3.22
N VAL A 129 -2.04 15.04 3.00
CA VAL A 129 -0.68 14.99 2.46
C VAL A 129 0.32 15.62 3.43
N ASN A 130 1.55 15.12 3.38
CA ASN A 130 2.67 15.65 4.14
C ASN A 130 3.27 16.90 3.48
N ASP A 131 4.33 17.45 4.08
CA ASP A 131 5.04 18.64 3.58
C ASP A 131 5.64 18.47 2.17
N LYS A 132 5.76 17.24 1.67
CA LYS A 132 6.22 16.91 0.31
C LYS A 132 5.07 16.75 -0.68
N GLY A 133 3.82 16.93 -0.24
CA GLY A 133 2.62 16.70 -1.06
C GLY A 133 2.32 15.22 -1.30
N GLU A 134 2.86 14.32 -0.49
CA GLU A 134 2.65 12.87 -0.57
C GLU A 134 1.60 12.42 0.45
N PRO A 135 0.79 11.38 0.16
CA PRO A 135 -0.19 10.90 1.14
C PRO A 135 0.45 10.58 2.49
N GLU A 136 -0.21 11.02 3.56
CA GLU A 136 0.23 10.79 4.93
C GLU A 136 0.38 9.29 5.22
N PRO A 137 1.58 8.79 5.63
CA PRO A 137 1.82 7.35 5.79
C PRO A 137 0.86 6.67 6.76
N GLY A 138 0.53 7.33 7.89
CA GLY A 138 -0.42 6.78 8.85
C GLY A 138 -1.85 6.68 8.31
N PHE A 139 -2.25 7.60 7.43
CA PHE A 139 -3.53 7.55 6.75
C PHE A 139 -3.58 6.38 5.77
N MET A 140 -2.55 6.28 4.93
CA MET A 140 -2.44 5.23 3.93
C MET A 140 -2.34 3.84 4.54
N GLN A 141 -1.59 3.70 5.63
CA GLN A 141 -1.49 2.45 6.38
C GLN A 141 -2.87 1.99 6.85
N GLU A 142 -3.68 2.88 7.42
CA GLU A 142 -5.02 2.52 7.87
C GLU A 142 -5.97 2.23 6.70
N ALA A 143 -5.94 3.07 5.66
CA ALA A 143 -6.81 2.93 4.50
C ALA A 143 -6.53 1.65 3.71
N LEU A 144 -5.27 1.24 3.56
CA LEU A 144 -4.91 0.06 2.77
C LEU A 144 -4.96 -1.25 3.57
N ARG A 145 -5.02 -1.18 4.91
CA ARG A 145 -5.02 -2.37 5.79
C ARG A 145 -6.16 -3.36 5.52
N VAL A 146 -7.27 -2.91 4.95
CA VAL A 146 -8.43 -3.76 4.68
C VAL A 146 -8.25 -4.67 3.46
N PHE A 147 -7.25 -4.38 2.62
CA PHE A 147 -6.92 -5.20 1.47
C PHE A 147 -6.00 -6.34 1.88
N ASP A 148 -6.47 -7.57 1.69
CA ASP A 148 -5.65 -8.76 1.90
C ASP A 148 -4.63 -8.94 0.75
N GLU A 149 -3.77 -9.96 0.85
CA GLU A 149 -2.77 -10.26 -0.18
C GLU A 149 -3.38 -10.53 -1.57
N ARG A 150 -4.62 -11.00 -1.63
CA ARG A 150 -5.29 -11.25 -2.91
C ARG A 150 -5.71 -9.92 -3.54
N ALA A 151 -6.29 -9.03 -2.76
CA ALA A 151 -6.66 -7.70 -3.20
C ALA A 151 -5.43 -6.86 -3.55
N ALA A 152 -4.34 -6.95 -2.78
CA ALA A 152 -3.08 -6.28 -3.06
C ALA A 152 -2.49 -6.73 -4.42
N ARG A 153 -2.42 -8.04 -4.68
CA ARG A 153 -2.01 -8.56 -6.00
C ARG A 153 -2.92 -8.08 -7.12
N ALA A 154 -4.24 -8.13 -6.90
CA ALA A 154 -5.19 -7.63 -7.89
C ALA A 154 -5.01 -6.14 -8.16
N PHE A 155 -4.63 -5.34 -7.16
CA PHE A 155 -4.31 -3.93 -7.32
C PHE A 155 -3.02 -3.75 -8.15
N ASP A 156 -1.96 -4.51 -7.83
CA ASP A 156 -0.66 -4.43 -8.50
C ASP A 156 -0.73 -4.76 -10.00
N ASP A 157 -1.51 -5.78 -10.38
CA ASP A 157 -1.58 -6.25 -11.77
C ASP A 157 -2.58 -5.43 -12.63
N LEU A 158 -3.48 -4.68 -12.02
CA LEU A 158 -4.70 -4.18 -12.68
C LEU A 158 -4.40 -3.25 -13.86
N ALA A 159 -3.46 -2.32 -13.67
CA ALA A 159 -3.13 -1.33 -14.69
C ALA A 159 -2.56 -2.00 -15.95
N GLU A 160 -1.65 -2.96 -15.77
CA GLU A 160 -1.06 -3.72 -16.87
C GLU A 160 -2.10 -4.64 -17.54
N MET A 161 -2.96 -5.30 -16.77
CA MET A 161 -4.05 -6.12 -17.32
C MET A 161 -5.00 -5.28 -18.20
N LEU A 162 -5.38 -4.08 -17.74
CA LEU A 162 -6.20 -3.14 -18.50
C LEU A 162 -5.51 -2.72 -19.81
N ALA A 163 -4.22 -2.41 -19.75
CA ALA A 163 -3.43 -2.02 -20.91
C ALA A 163 -3.38 -3.15 -21.95
N LYS A 164 -3.07 -4.39 -21.52
CA LYS A 164 -3.05 -5.58 -22.38
C LYS A 164 -4.41 -5.89 -22.99
N ALA A 165 -5.50 -5.60 -22.28
CA ALA A 165 -6.87 -5.74 -22.77
C ALA A 165 -7.31 -4.59 -23.70
N GLY A 166 -6.46 -3.58 -23.95
CA GLY A 166 -6.76 -2.44 -24.82
C GLY A 166 -7.54 -1.32 -24.12
N HIS A 167 -7.75 -1.38 -22.81
CA HIS A 167 -8.41 -0.35 -22.01
C HIS A 167 -7.41 0.73 -21.55
N ASN A 168 -6.72 1.35 -22.51
CA ASN A 168 -5.58 2.23 -22.25
C ASN A 168 -5.88 3.42 -21.34
N GLU A 169 -7.02 4.10 -21.52
CA GLU A 169 -7.39 5.25 -20.68
C GLU A 169 -7.61 4.87 -19.22
N ALA A 170 -8.24 3.71 -18.99
CA ALA A 170 -8.44 3.17 -17.65
C ALA A 170 -7.12 2.71 -17.02
N ALA A 171 -6.23 2.11 -17.81
CA ALA A 171 -4.89 1.73 -17.38
C ALA A 171 -4.08 2.95 -16.92
N ASP A 172 -4.02 3.98 -17.77
CA ASP A 172 -3.26 5.21 -17.47
C ASP A 172 -3.81 5.91 -16.22
N SER A 173 -5.14 6.03 -16.12
CA SER A 173 -5.82 6.64 -14.96
C SER A 173 -5.61 5.87 -13.67
N PHE A 174 -5.59 4.53 -13.74
CA PHE A 174 -5.35 3.69 -12.56
C PHE A 174 -3.88 3.72 -12.13
N ALA A 175 -2.94 3.72 -13.07
CA ALA A 175 -1.52 3.90 -12.77
C ALA A 175 -1.22 5.25 -12.12
N ASP A 176 -1.89 6.31 -12.58
CA ASP A 176 -1.83 7.64 -11.96
C ASP A 176 -2.32 7.64 -10.50
N LEU A 177 -3.35 6.84 -10.21
CA LEU A 177 -3.84 6.65 -8.86
C LEU A 177 -2.86 5.83 -8.03
N GLU A 178 -2.33 4.75 -8.58
CA GLU A 178 -1.34 3.89 -7.91
C GLU A 178 -0.10 4.68 -7.48
N GLU A 179 0.52 5.43 -8.40
CA GLU A 179 1.71 6.25 -8.11
C GLU A 179 1.42 7.40 -7.14
N PHE A 180 0.16 7.81 -7.02
CA PHE A 180 -0.26 8.74 -5.97
C PHE A 180 -0.34 8.05 -4.62
N LEU A 181 -1.05 6.92 -4.52
CA LEU A 181 -1.28 6.19 -3.28
C LEU A 181 0.00 5.56 -2.73
N LEU A 182 0.91 5.16 -3.60
CA LEU A 182 2.18 4.51 -3.28
C LEU A 182 3.34 5.31 -3.90
N PRO A 183 3.82 6.38 -3.23
CA PRO A 183 4.83 7.29 -3.78
C PRO A 183 6.13 6.61 -4.24
N ASP A 184 6.52 5.49 -3.60
CA ASP A 184 7.70 4.71 -4.00
C ASP A 184 7.56 4.11 -5.41
N ARG A 185 6.33 3.96 -5.94
CA ARG A 185 6.05 3.47 -7.29
C ARG A 185 6.07 4.56 -8.36
N ARG A 186 6.25 5.83 -8.00
CA ARG A 186 6.25 6.94 -8.98
C ARG A 186 7.31 6.75 -10.06
N GLY A 187 6.89 6.69 -11.32
CA GLY A 187 7.77 6.43 -12.44
C GLY A 187 8.13 4.95 -12.62
N VAL A 188 7.42 4.02 -11.96
CA VAL A 188 7.58 2.57 -12.11
C VAL A 188 6.36 1.96 -12.81
N SER A 189 5.15 2.25 -12.32
CA SER A 189 3.91 1.64 -12.84
C SER A 189 3.61 2.06 -14.28
N LYS A 190 3.74 3.36 -14.61
CA LYS A 190 3.49 3.85 -15.97
C LYS A 190 4.42 3.27 -17.03
N PRO A 191 5.75 3.17 -16.82
CA PRO A 191 6.62 2.48 -17.78
C PRO A 191 6.20 1.04 -18.11
N ILE A 192 5.72 0.26 -17.14
CA ILE A 192 5.25 -1.11 -17.40
C ILE A 192 4.09 -1.10 -18.42
N ILE A 193 3.14 -0.20 -18.22
CA ILE A 193 1.99 -0.01 -19.13
C ILE A 193 2.45 0.44 -20.51
N ARG A 194 3.34 1.43 -20.58
CA ARG A 194 3.91 1.93 -21.85
C ARG A 194 4.63 0.82 -22.60
N ALA A 195 5.40 -0.02 -21.91
CA ALA A 195 6.07 -1.17 -22.50
C ALA A 195 5.07 -2.17 -23.11
N SER A 196 3.94 -2.42 -22.45
CA SER A 196 2.87 -3.29 -22.98
C SER A 196 2.18 -2.74 -24.24
N ARG A 197 2.32 -1.42 -24.48
CA ARG A 197 1.72 -0.69 -25.61
C ARG A 197 2.71 -0.44 -26.76
N GLY A 198 3.90 -1.02 -26.71
CA GLY A 198 4.90 -0.92 -27.78
C GLY A 198 5.99 0.14 -27.57
N GLU A 199 5.95 0.92 -26.48
CA GLU A 199 7.00 1.89 -26.13
C GLU A 199 8.10 1.27 -25.25
N ARG A 200 8.47 0.02 -25.56
CA ARG A 200 9.31 -0.81 -24.67
C ARG A 200 10.66 -0.18 -24.37
N ASP A 201 11.43 0.24 -25.37
CA ASP A 201 12.81 0.70 -25.14
C ASP A 201 12.85 1.97 -24.29
N ALA A 202 11.98 2.95 -24.60
CA ALA A 202 11.87 4.18 -23.82
C ALA A 202 11.39 3.92 -22.39
N ALA A 203 10.43 3.01 -22.20
CA ALA A 203 9.98 2.61 -20.87
C ALA A 203 11.10 1.95 -20.04
N LEU A 204 11.89 1.08 -20.66
CA LEU A 204 13.03 0.44 -20.01
C LEU A 204 14.13 1.46 -19.63
N GLU A 205 14.38 2.47 -20.46
CA GLU A 205 15.29 3.57 -20.12
C GLU A 205 14.79 4.38 -18.92
N ASP A 206 13.50 4.68 -18.86
CA ASP A 206 12.92 5.43 -17.74
C ASP A 206 13.00 4.63 -16.42
N LEU A 207 12.72 3.32 -16.45
CA LEU A 207 12.91 2.44 -15.29
C LEU A 207 14.39 2.38 -14.86
N GLN A 208 15.30 2.33 -15.83
CA GLN A 208 16.73 2.33 -15.54
C GLN A 208 17.18 3.63 -14.84
N LYS A 209 16.63 4.78 -15.24
CA LYS A 209 16.86 6.06 -14.57
C LYS A 209 16.36 6.02 -13.12
N VAL A 210 15.16 5.49 -12.87
CA VAL A 210 14.61 5.39 -11.52
C VAL A 210 15.48 4.49 -10.63
N ALA A 211 15.89 3.31 -11.12
CA ALA A 211 16.75 2.41 -10.37
C ALA A 211 18.12 3.03 -10.02
N GLY A 212 18.66 3.85 -10.93
CA GLY A 212 19.94 4.55 -10.75
C GLY A 212 19.87 5.86 -9.96
N ASP A 213 18.68 6.39 -9.65
CA ASP A 213 18.51 7.70 -9.03
C ASP A 213 18.72 7.63 -7.51
N GLY A 214 19.91 8.03 -7.05
CA GLY A 214 20.26 8.06 -5.63
C GLY A 214 19.47 9.07 -4.78
N SER A 215 18.63 9.92 -5.38
CA SER A 215 17.71 10.79 -4.63
C SER A 215 16.40 10.09 -4.26
N ARG A 216 16.13 8.92 -4.85
CA ARG A 216 14.96 8.08 -4.55
C ARG A 216 15.18 7.22 -3.32
N THR A 217 14.08 6.76 -2.73
CA THR A 217 14.13 5.77 -1.65
C THR A 217 14.73 4.46 -2.14
N PRO A 218 15.38 3.68 -1.25
CA PRO A 218 15.84 2.32 -1.58
C PRO A 218 14.73 1.45 -2.17
N LEU A 219 13.53 1.50 -1.59
CA LEU A 219 12.38 0.73 -2.07
C LEU A 219 11.98 1.11 -3.49
N SER A 220 11.89 2.41 -3.82
CA SER A 220 11.56 2.86 -5.18
C SER A 220 12.56 2.36 -6.22
N ARG A 221 13.86 2.37 -5.89
CA ARG A 221 14.93 1.87 -6.77
C ARG A 221 14.84 0.35 -6.97
N VAL A 222 14.57 -0.40 -5.90
CA VAL A 222 14.35 -1.86 -5.95
C VAL A 222 13.12 -2.20 -6.80
N LEU A 223 12.01 -1.47 -6.64
CA LEU A 223 10.79 -1.65 -7.44
C LEU A 223 11.03 -1.39 -8.94
N ALA A 224 11.87 -0.40 -9.28
CA ALA A 224 12.27 -0.19 -10.67
C ALA A 224 13.12 -1.36 -11.22
N VAL A 225 13.99 -1.97 -10.41
CA VAL A 225 14.72 -3.20 -10.79
C VAL A 225 13.74 -4.36 -11.00
N ASP A 226 12.75 -4.52 -10.12
CA ASP A 226 11.70 -5.54 -10.27
C ASP A 226 10.89 -5.33 -11.56
N ALA A 227 10.55 -4.09 -11.90
CA ALA A 227 9.87 -3.77 -13.15
C ALA A 227 10.74 -4.09 -14.39
N LEU A 228 12.05 -3.82 -14.34
CA LEU A 228 12.98 -4.22 -15.42
C LEU A 228 13.03 -5.74 -15.58
N LEU A 229 13.09 -6.49 -14.46
CA LEU A 229 13.05 -7.95 -14.45
C LEU A 229 11.73 -8.50 -15.01
N HIS A 230 10.60 -7.95 -14.56
CA HIS A 230 9.27 -8.30 -15.04
C HIS A 230 9.15 -8.14 -16.55
N LEU A 231 9.70 -7.04 -17.08
CA LEU A 231 9.76 -6.81 -18.51
C LEU A 231 10.83 -7.66 -19.21
N GLY A 232 11.68 -8.40 -18.50
CA GLY A 232 12.72 -9.28 -19.07
C GLY A 232 13.98 -8.54 -19.54
N ALA A 233 14.22 -7.31 -19.08
CA ALA A 233 15.40 -6.50 -19.42
C ALA A 233 16.60 -6.85 -18.53
N ASN A 234 17.04 -8.12 -18.59
CA ASN A 234 18.07 -8.67 -17.71
C ASN A 234 19.42 -7.94 -17.83
N ASP A 235 19.75 -7.45 -19.03
CA ASP A 235 20.94 -6.64 -19.30
C ASP A 235 20.91 -5.32 -18.53
N LYS A 236 19.75 -4.65 -18.49
CA LYS A 236 19.56 -3.40 -17.73
C LYS A 236 19.57 -3.65 -16.23
N VAL A 237 18.98 -4.76 -15.77
CA VAL A 237 19.04 -5.19 -14.36
C VAL A 237 20.49 -5.39 -13.93
N ALA A 238 21.30 -6.09 -14.72
CA ALA A 238 22.73 -6.25 -14.46
C ALA A 238 23.46 -4.90 -14.39
N ALA A 239 23.15 -3.98 -15.31
CA ALA A 239 23.79 -2.67 -15.40
C ALA A 239 23.53 -1.78 -14.18
N VAL A 240 22.31 -1.78 -13.62
CA VAL A 240 21.97 -0.94 -12.44
C VAL A 240 22.11 -1.68 -11.11
N GLY A 241 21.88 -2.98 -11.10
CA GLY A 241 21.86 -3.79 -9.88
C GLY A 241 23.25 -3.91 -9.25
N ARG A 242 24.33 -4.01 -10.05
CA ARG A 242 25.69 -4.12 -9.48
C ARG A 242 26.09 -2.84 -8.71
N PRO A 243 26.00 -1.63 -9.28
CA PRO A 243 26.24 -0.39 -8.52
C PRO A 243 25.34 -0.27 -7.28
N LEU A 244 24.08 -0.69 -7.40
CA LEU A 244 23.11 -0.64 -6.30
C LEU A 244 23.47 -1.58 -5.15
N LEU A 245 23.97 -2.78 -5.46
CA LEU A 245 24.49 -3.74 -4.49
C LEU A 245 25.69 -3.16 -3.73
N GLU A 246 26.66 -2.62 -4.46
CA GLU A 246 27.86 -2.00 -3.88
C GLU A 246 27.50 -0.82 -2.95
N GLU A 247 26.51 -0.02 -3.34
CA GLU A 247 25.99 1.06 -2.51
C GLU A 247 25.33 0.53 -1.23
N ALA A 248 24.44 -0.46 -1.35
CA ALA A 248 23.72 -1.06 -0.22
C ALA A 248 24.70 -1.63 0.81
N GLU A 249 25.73 -2.34 0.36
CA GLU A 249 26.79 -2.85 1.23
C GLU A 249 27.59 -1.71 1.91
N ARG A 250 27.94 -0.66 1.16
CA ARG A 250 28.69 0.48 1.67
C ARG A 250 27.94 1.22 2.79
N ILE A 251 26.62 1.32 2.67
CA ILE A 251 25.76 1.94 3.70
C ILE A 251 25.25 0.93 4.74
N GLN A 252 25.65 -0.35 4.62
CA GLN A 252 25.25 -1.44 5.50
C GLN A 252 23.73 -1.70 5.51
N ASP A 253 23.04 -1.40 4.41
CA ASP A 253 21.65 -1.82 4.20
C ASP A 253 21.64 -3.28 3.70
N TRP A 254 21.73 -4.20 4.66
CA TRP A 254 21.83 -5.63 4.36
C TRP A 254 20.55 -6.22 3.76
N HIS A 255 19.38 -5.64 4.06
CA HIS A 255 18.12 -6.09 3.46
C HIS A 255 18.11 -5.77 1.96
N MET A 256 18.43 -4.52 1.62
CA MET A 256 18.56 -4.10 0.23
C MET A 256 19.65 -4.89 -0.52
N ALA A 257 20.80 -5.13 0.11
CA ALA A 257 21.88 -5.90 -0.50
C ALA A 257 21.44 -7.35 -0.83
N LEU A 258 20.73 -8.02 0.08
CA LEU A 258 20.17 -9.35 -0.15
C LEU A 258 19.11 -9.34 -1.26
N ASP A 259 18.22 -8.34 -1.23
CA ASP A 259 17.19 -8.17 -2.24
C ASP A 259 17.78 -8.02 -3.66
N ILE A 260 18.77 -7.15 -3.82
CA ILE A 260 19.43 -6.93 -5.11
C ILE A 260 20.25 -8.15 -5.54
N THR A 261 20.87 -8.87 -4.60
CA THR A 261 21.60 -10.11 -4.89
C THR A 261 20.69 -11.14 -5.56
N ALA A 262 19.46 -11.36 -5.06
CA ALA A 262 18.52 -12.31 -5.65
C ALA A 262 18.12 -11.90 -7.09
N ARG A 263 17.94 -10.60 -7.32
CA ARG A 263 17.55 -10.01 -8.62
C ARG A 263 18.68 -10.12 -9.65
N LEU A 264 19.92 -9.82 -9.24
CA LEU A 264 21.12 -10.02 -10.07
C LEU A 264 21.34 -11.50 -10.38
N GLU A 265 21.09 -12.40 -9.43
CA GLU A 265 21.23 -13.85 -9.66
C GLU A 265 20.27 -14.31 -10.76
N HIS A 266 19.02 -13.86 -10.74
CA HIS A 266 18.07 -14.12 -11.82
C HIS A 266 18.58 -13.59 -13.16
N ALA A 267 18.95 -12.30 -13.22
CA ALA A 267 19.39 -11.66 -14.45
C ALA A 267 20.62 -12.35 -15.07
N TYR A 268 21.65 -12.63 -14.27
CA TYR A 268 22.86 -13.29 -14.76
C TYR A 268 22.61 -14.73 -15.22
N LYS A 269 21.67 -15.46 -14.61
CA LYS A 269 21.25 -16.78 -15.10
C LYS A 269 20.61 -16.69 -16.48
N GLN A 270 19.71 -15.72 -16.68
CA GLN A 270 19.07 -15.51 -17.98
C GLN A 270 20.05 -15.06 -19.07
N LEU A 271 21.04 -14.26 -18.71
CA LEU A 271 22.10 -13.80 -19.64
C LEU A 271 23.19 -14.87 -19.90
N GLY A 272 23.27 -15.92 -19.08
CA GLY A 272 24.34 -16.92 -19.17
C GLY A 272 25.69 -16.44 -18.64
N GLU A 273 25.71 -15.42 -17.78
CA GLU A 273 26.91 -14.76 -17.25
C GLU A 273 27.56 -15.56 -16.10
N LYS A 274 28.21 -16.68 -16.45
CA LYS A 274 28.79 -17.62 -15.47
C LYS A 274 29.81 -17.00 -14.53
N THR A 275 30.65 -16.09 -15.02
CA THR A 275 31.66 -15.41 -14.19
C THR A 275 31.00 -14.47 -13.19
N ALA A 276 29.98 -13.71 -13.62
CA ALA A 276 29.25 -12.82 -12.74
C ALA A 276 28.48 -13.59 -11.66
N LEU A 277 27.89 -14.74 -12.00
CA LEU A 277 27.23 -15.63 -11.03
C LEU A 277 28.20 -16.16 -9.97
N ALA A 278 29.40 -16.57 -10.37
CA ALA A 278 30.41 -17.05 -9.42
C ALA A 278 30.85 -15.94 -8.45
N ALA A 279 31.05 -14.72 -8.94
CA ALA A 279 31.35 -13.56 -8.11
C ALA A 279 30.18 -13.22 -7.16
N LEU A 280 28.96 -13.19 -7.67
CA LEU A 280 27.76 -12.89 -6.89
C LEU A 280 27.52 -13.91 -5.78
N ALA A 281 27.85 -15.19 -5.98
CA ALA A 281 27.77 -16.20 -4.94
C ALA A 281 28.73 -15.93 -3.77
N GLN A 282 29.91 -15.37 -4.04
CA GLN A 282 30.85 -14.95 -3.00
C GLN A 282 30.34 -13.71 -2.25
N ASP A 283 29.80 -12.73 -2.98
CA ASP A 283 29.16 -11.54 -2.41
C ASP A 283 28.01 -11.95 -1.49
N ARG A 284 27.11 -12.83 -1.96
CA ARG A 284 25.98 -13.34 -1.19
C ARG A 284 26.41 -13.96 0.14
N ALA A 285 27.42 -14.83 0.14
CA ALA A 285 27.90 -15.46 1.37
C ALA A 285 28.44 -14.43 2.38
N ARG A 286 29.13 -13.39 1.89
CA ARG A 286 29.65 -12.29 2.70
C ARG A 286 28.53 -11.41 3.26
N ILE A 287 27.55 -11.05 2.45
CA ILE A 287 26.38 -10.24 2.84
C ILE A 287 25.52 -11.00 3.86
N GLU A 288 25.21 -12.27 3.61
CA GLU A 288 24.43 -13.10 4.52
C GLU A 288 25.07 -13.18 5.92
N LYS A 289 26.40 -13.32 5.97
CA LYS A 289 27.15 -13.29 7.22
C LYS A 289 27.03 -11.93 7.92
N ALA A 290 27.24 -10.83 7.20
CA ALA A 290 27.15 -9.48 7.75
C ALA A 290 25.73 -9.14 8.26
N HIS A 291 24.70 -9.59 7.53
CA HIS A 291 23.30 -9.49 7.94
C HIS A 291 23.04 -10.22 9.26
N ASP A 292 23.48 -11.48 9.39
CA ASP A 292 23.23 -12.28 10.60
C ASP A 292 23.98 -11.71 11.82
N GLU A 293 25.19 -11.17 11.63
CA GLU A 293 25.94 -10.46 12.66
C GLU A 293 25.23 -9.18 13.12
N ALA A 294 24.59 -8.45 12.20
CA ALA A 294 23.81 -7.25 12.50
C ALA A 294 22.44 -7.56 13.14
N HIS A 295 21.85 -8.73 12.85
CA HIS A 295 20.49 -9.11 13.24
C HIS A 295 20.39 -10.53 13.85
N PRO A 296 21.05 -10.81 14.99
CA PRO A 296 21.18 -12.17 15.54
C PRO A 296 19.86 -12.83 15.97
N ASN A 297 18.80 -12.05 16.19
CA ASN A 297 17.48 -12.56 16.60
C ASN A 297 16.44 -12.60 15.46
N HIS A 298 16.81 -12.21 14.24
CA HIS A 298 15.91 -12.18 13.10
C HIS A 298 15.90 -13.56 12.43
N LYS A 299 14.85 -14.37 12.67
CA LYS A 299 14.66 -15.62 11.92
C LYS A 299 14.34 -15.26 10.47
N ARG A 300 15.15 -15.74 9.52
CA ARG A 300 14.91 -15.63 8.08
C ARG A 300 13.58 -16.32 7.71
N GLN A 301 12.47 -15.58 7.73
CA GLN A 301 11.31 -15.96 6.91
C GLN A 301 11.65 -15.55 5.47
N HIS A 302 11.23 -16.34 4.48
CA HIS A 302 11.64 -16.28 3.06
C HIS A 302 12.91 -17.06 2.70
N GLN A 303 12.90 -18.36 2.96
CA GLN A 303 13.34 -19.29 1.91
C GLN A 303 12.18 -19.40 0.92
N HIS A 304 12.33 -18.80 -0.26
CA HIS A 304 11.43 -19.05 -1.38
C HIS A 304 11.44 -20.56 -1.66
N GLN A 305 10.30 -21.21 -1.41
CA GLN A 305 10.02 -22.52 -1.99
C GLN A 305 9.85 -22.31 -3.50
N HIS A 306 10.50 -23.22 -4.22
CA HIS A 306 10.73 -23.28 -5.67
C HIS A 306 9.53 -23.01 -6.56
#